data_AF-A0A957NU50-F1
#
_entry.id   AF-A0A957NU50-F1
#
_cell.length_a   1.000
_cell.length_b   1.000
_cell.length_c   1.000
_cell.angle_alpha   90.00
_cell.angle_beta   90.00
_cell.angle_gamma   90.00
#
_symmetry.space_group_name_H-M   'P 1'
#
loop_
_entity.id
_entity.type
_entity.pdbx_description
1 polymer ?
#
loop_
_entity_poly.entity_id
_entity_poly.type
_entity_poly.pdbx_seq_one_letter_code
_entity_poly.pdbx_strand_id
1 'polypeptide(L)'
;KVGAMIYSVLNCQEAYAKAQCVPRAKLAEAQANGEVLLAHQIITDAYRTDVRPLLAQVREEMGVPTDPMAAYRASGYDAKVAEERGLAATSGGYQ
;
A
#
# COMPACT_ATOMS: atom_id res chain seq x y z
N LYS A 1 -2.33 10.82 -13.23
CA LYS A 1 -1.98 9.44 -12.81
C LYS A 1 -2.50 9.18 -11.39
N VAL A 2 -3.81 9.31 -11.14
CA VAL A 2 -4.36 9.21 -9.77
C VAL A 2 -4.44 7.76 -9.30
N GLY A 3 -4.98 6.85 -10.13
CA GLY A 3 -5.00 5.42 -9.80
C GLY A 3 -3.62 4.82 -9.45
N ALA A 4 -2.56 5.22 -10.16
CA ALA A 4 -1.20 4.79 -9.84
C ALA A 4 -0.72 5.30 -8.47
N MET A 5 -1.06 6.54 -8.11
CA MET A 5 -0.73 7.09 -6.78
C MET A 5 -1.49 6.36 -5.67
N ILE A 6 -2.77 6.00 -5.91
CA ILE A 6 -3.55 5.21 -4.96
C ILE A 6 -2.86 3.88 -4.68
N TYR A 7 -2.45 3.14 -5.73
CA TYR A 7 -1.69 1.90 -5.55
C TYR A 7 -0.40 2.08 -4.74
N SER A 8 0.37 3.13 -5.02
CA SER A 8 1.59 3.41 -4.26
C SER A 8 1.31 3.63 -2.77
N VAL A 9 0.28 4.41 -2.45
CA VAL A 9 -0.13 4.65 -1.05
C VAL A 9 -0.59 3.36 -0.38
N LEU A 10 -1.39 2.53 -1.08
CA LEU A 10 -1.84 1.24 -0.57
C LEU A 10 -0.65 0.32 -0.23
N ASN A 11 0.35 0.26 -1.09
CA ASN A 11 1.56 -0.54 -0.85
C ASN A 11 2.35 -0.03 0.36
N CYS A 12 2.48 1.29 0.52
CA CYS A 12 3.12 1.88 1.69
C CYS A 12 2.36 1.55 2.99
N GLN A 13 1.02 1.63 2.97
CA GLN A 13 0.19 1.27 4.11
C GLN A 13 0.33 -0.22 4.48
N GLU A 14 0.36 -1.11 3.48
CA GLU A 14 0.58 -2.54 3.69
C GLU A 14 1.96 -2.83 4.30
N ALA A 15 3.01 -2.23 3.76
CA ALA A 15 4.37 -2.37 4.29
C ALA A 15 4.48 -1.84 5.73
N TYR A 16 3.86 -0.69 6.01
CA TYR A 16 3.83 -0.12 7.36
C TYR A 16 3.10 -1.04 8.34
N ALA A 17 1.92 -1.55 7.99
CA ALA A 17 1.16 -2.46 8.85
C ALA A 17 1.94 -3.75 9.13
N LYS A 18 2.57 -4.36 8.11
CA LYS A 18 3.45 -5.53 8.29
C LYS A 18 4.62 -5.24 9.24
N ALA A 19 5.21 -4.04 9.15
CA ALA A 19 6.29 -3.64 10.05
C ALA A 19 5.84 -3.48 11.51
N GLN A 20 4.56 -3.16 11.75
CA GLN A 20 3.96 -3.14 13.09
C GLN A 20 3.71 -4.55 13.65
N CYS A 21 3.55 -5.56 12.79
CA CYS A 21 3.40 -6.95 13.22
C CYS A 21 4.72 -7.61 13.68
N VAL A 22 5.87 -6.96 13.52
CA VAL A 22 7.17 -7.52 13.90
C VAL A 22 7.31 -7.57 15.44
N PRO A 23 7.54 -8.75 16.05
CA PRO A 23 7.77 -8.86 17.50
C PRO A 23 9.18 -8.36 17.86
N ARG A 24 9.31 -7.05 18.07
CA ARG A 24 10.61 -6.35 18.23
C ARG A 24 11.48 -6.90 19.35
N ALA A 25 10.90 -7.25 20.50
CA ALA A 25 11.65 -7.81 21.63
C ALA A 25 12.30 -9.16 21.25
N LYS A 26 11.54 -10.08 20.65
CA LYS A 26 12.04 -11.38 20.19
C LYS A 26 13.09 -11.23 19.09
N LEU A 27 12.89 -10.28 18.18
CA LEU A 27 13.88 -9.97 17.13
C LEU A 27 15.20 -9.49 17.75
N ALA A 28 15.15 -8.58 18.72
CA ALA A 28 16.33 -8.06 19.39
C ALA A 28 17.10 -9.16 20.15
N GLU A 29 16.39 -10.07 20.81
CA GLU A 29 16.98 -11.23 21.48
C GLU A 29 17.71 -12.15 20.49
N ALA A 30 17.05 -12.55 19.40
CA ALA A 30 17.65 -13.38 18.37
C ALA A 30 18.90 -12.72 17.74
N GLN A 31 18.84 -11.40 17.53
CA GLN A 31 19.98 -10.63 17.02
C GLN A 31 21.15 -10.61 18.02
N ALA A 32 20.88 -10.39 19.30
CA ALA A 32 21.90 -10.35 20.35
C ALA A 32 22.61 -11.71 20.51
N ASN A 33 21.88 -12.81 20.30
CA ASN A 33 22.42 -14.17 20.37
C ASN A 33 23.10 -14.65 19.07
N GLY A 34 23.12 -13.83 18.01
CA GLY A 34 23.68 -14.22 16.71
C GLY A 34 22.84 -15.24 15.93
N GLU A 35 21.55 -15.39 16.26
CA GLU A 35 20.63 -16.35 15.66
C GLU A 35 20.08 -15.84 14.32
N VAL A 36 20.93 -15.76 13.30
CA VAL A 36 20.62 -15.15 12.00
C VAL A 36 19.37 -15.74 11.33
N LEU A 37 19.22 -17.08 11.34
CA LEU A 37 18.08 -17.74 10.71
C LEU A 37 16.77 -17.46 11.45
N LEU A 38 16.81 -17.38 12.79
CA LEU A 38 15.65 -17.05 13.60
C LEU A 38 15.23 -15.59 13.39
N ALA A 39 16.18 -14.66 13.40
CA ALA A 39 15.91 -13.25 13.12
C ALA A 39 15.29 -13.04 11.73
N HIS A 40 15.80 -13.75 10.71
CA HIS A 40 15.24 -13.74 9.36
C HIS A 40 13.81 -14.30 9.34
N GLN A 41 13.55 -15.42 10.03
CA GLN A 41 12.22 -16.01 10.12
C GLN A 41 11.23 -15.03 10.76
N ILE A 42 11.58 -14.39 11.88
CA ILE A 42 10.73 -13.41 12.58
C ILE A 42 10.28 -12.27 11.64
N ILE A 43 11.21 -11.70 10.87
CA ILE A 43 10.90 -10.62 9.92
C ILE A 43 10.04 -11.14 8.76
N THR A 44 10.37 -12.33 8.23
CA THR A 44 9.67 -12.93 7.09
C THR A 44 8.24 -13.31 7.44
N ASP A 45 7.98 -13.81 8.64
CA ASP A 45 6.64 -14.15 9.12
C ASP A 45 5.75 -12.90 9.21
N ALA A 46 6.28 -11.80 9.76
CA ALA A 46 5.58 -10.52 9.76
C ALA A 46 5.32 -9.99 8.34
N TYR A 47 6.31 -10.09 7.43
CA TYR A 47 6.16 -9.66 6.05
C TYR A 47 5.13 -10.47 5.25
N ARG A 48 5.00 -11.76 5.53
CA ARG A 48 4.03 -12.67 4.88
C ARG A 48 2.62 -12.57 5.45
N THR A 49 2.43 -11.88 6.57
CA THR A 49 1.12 -11.68 7.17
C THR A 49 0.23 -10.89 6.22
N ASP A 50 -0.97 -11.43 5.92
CA ASP A 50 -1.98 -10.70 5.16
C ASP A 50 -2.64 -9.66 6.05
N VAL A 51 -2.25 -8.40 5.89
CA VAL A 51 -2.78 -7.26 6.65
C VAL A 51 -3.93 -6.55 5.94
N ARG A 52 -4.38 -7.03 4.77
CA ARG A 52 -5.48 -6.40 4.01
C ARG A 52 -6.80 -6.35 4.80
N PRO A 53 -7.19 -7.39 5.57
CA PRO A 53 -8.39 -7.33 6.41
C PRO A 53 -8.30 -6.23 7.49
N LEU A 54 -7.15 -6.10 8.16
CA LEU A 54 -6.91 -5.05 9.15
C LEU A 54 -7.04 -3.66 8.52
N LEU A 55 -6.39 -3.44 7.36
CA LEU A 55 -6.46 -2.16 6.67
C LEU A 55 -7.87 -1.84 6.16
N ALA A 56 -8.69 -2.84 5.82
CA ALA A 56 -10.09 -2.63 5.47
C ALA A 56 -10.89 -2.13 6.67
N GLN A 57 -10.71 -2.72 7.85
CA GLN A 57 -11.35 -2.27 9.09
C GLN A 57 -10.93 -0.84 9.46
N VAL A 58 -9.63 -0.51 9.38
CA VAL A 58 -9.15 0.86 9.65
C VAL A 58 -9.83 1.87 8.72
N ARG A 59 -10.03 1.53 7.44
CA ARG A 59 -10.73 2.41 6.50
C ARG A 59 -12.20 2.58 6.85
N GLU A 60 -12.87 1.51 7.26
CA GLU A 60 -14.24 1.55 7.74
C GLU A 60 -14.38 2.47 8.96
N GLU A 61 -13.50 2.34 9.95
CA GLU A 61 -13.46 3.18 11.15
C GLU A 61 -13.18 4.66 10.83
N MET A 62 -12.40 4.93 9.77
CA MET A 62 -12.15 6.27 9.26
C MET A 62 -13.30 6.84 8.40
N GLY A 63 -14.33 6.04 8.10
CA GLY A 63 -15.45 6.44 7.24
C GLY A 63 -15.07 6.62 5.77
N VAL A 64 -14.01 5.95 5.31
CA VAL A 64 -13.56 5.98 3.90
C VAL A 64 -13.78 4.62 3.22
N PRO A 65 -13.81 4.55 1.88
CA PRO A 65 -14.03 3.29 1.19
C PRO A 65 -13.00 2.21 1.56
N THR A 66 -13.50 1.00 1.87
CA THR A 66 -12.67 -0.16 2.25
C THR A 66 -11.82 -0.67 1.09
N ASP A 67 -12.30 -0.52 -0.15
CA ASP A 67 -11.55 -0.70 -1.40
C ASP A 67 -11.39 0.64 -2.14
N PRO A 68 -10.27 1.36 -1.92
CA PRO A 68 -10.02 2.63 -2.58
C PRO A 68 -9.91 2.55 -4.11
N MET A 69 -9.47 1.41 -4.67
CA MET A 69 -9.33 1.24 -6.11
C MET A 69 -10.67 0.97 -6.79
N ALA A 70 -11.58 0.24 -6.13
CA ALA A 70 -12.96 0.10 -6.59
C ALA A 70 -13.70 1.44 -6.51
N ALA A 71 -13.56 2.17 -5.40
CA ALA A 71 -14.16 3.50 -5.25
C ALA A 71 -13.65 4.48 -6.31
N TYR A 72 -12.33 4.48 -6.58
CA TYR A 72 -11.75 5.30 -7.65
C TYR A 72 -12.32 4.95 -9.02
N ARG A 73 -12.41 3.65 -9.36
CA ARG A 73 -13.00 3.21 -10.64
C ARG A 73 -14.47 3.61 -10.77
N ALA A 74 -15.25 3.44 -9.71
CA ALA A 74 -16.66 3.81 -9.68
C ALA A 74 -16.87 5.33 -9.79
N SER A 75 -15.91 6.14 -9.35
CA SER A 75 -16.02 7.61 -9.42
C SER A 75 -16.00 8.18 -10.84
N GLY A 76 -15.54 7.42 -11.84
CA GLY A 76 -15.41 7.91 -13.22
C GLY A 76 -14.39 9.06 -13.38
N TYR A 77 -13.53 9.28 -12.39
CA TYR A 77 -12.62 10.43 -12.32
C TYR A 77 -11.77 10.60 -13.58
N ASP A 78 -11.23 9.52 -14.14
CA ASP A 78 -10.41 9.59 -15.34
C ASP A 78 -11.19 10.11 -16.56
N ALA A 79 -12.45 9.70 -16.72
CA ALA A 79 -13.30 10.17 -17.81
C ALA A 79 -13.63 11.66 -17.65
N LYS A 80 -13.99 12.07 -16.43
CA LYS A 80 -14.26 13.47 -16.10
C LYS A 80 -13.06 14.38 -16.38
N VAL A 81 -11.87 13.99 -15.91
CA VAL A 81 -10.65 14.78 -16.12
C VAL A 81 -10.23 14.79 -17.59
N ALA A 82 -10.48 13.73 -18.35
CA ALA A 82 -10.22 13.70 -19.78
C ALA A 82 -11.13 14.70 -20.54
N GLU A 83 -12.39 14.79 -20.17
CA GLU A 83 -13.34 15.76 -20.74
C GLU A 83 -12.94 17.21 -20.38
N GLU A 84 -12.63 17.48 -19.10
CA GLU A 84 -12.25 18.81 -18.61
C GLU A 84 -10.93 19.34 -19.23
N ARG A 85 -9.96 18.46 -19.48
CA ARG A 85 -8.68 18.86 -20.07
C ARG A 85 -8.74 19.08 -21.58
N GLY A 86 -9.80 18.59 -22.24
CA GLY A 86 -9.91 18.56 -23.69
C GLY A 86 -8.81 17.72 -24.37
N LEU A 87 -8.94 17.53 -25.67
CA LEU A 87 -7.90 16.92 -26.50
C LEU A 87 -6.75 17.93 -26.67
N ALA A 88 -5.82 17.97 -25.74
CA ALA A 88 -4.54 18.62 -25.99
C ALA A 88 -3.86 17.88 -27.15
N ALA A 89 -3.64 18.55 -28.28
CA ALA A 89 -2.85 18.02 -29.37
C ALA A 89 -1.47 17.66 -28.82
N THR A 90 -1.19 16.36 -28.72
CA THR A 90 0.15 15.85 -28.38
C THR A 90 1.11 16.25 -29.49
N SER A 91 1.84 17.36 -29.31
CA SER A 91 3.09 17.56 -30.01
C SER A 91 4.10 16.56 -29.43
N GLY A 92 4.29 15.45 -30.14
CA GLY A 92 5.27 14.44 -29.78
C GLY A 92 6.66 15.09 -29.73
N GLY A 93 7.22 15.22 -28.53
CA GLY A 93 8.61 15.57 -28.33
C GLY A 93 9.49 14.37 -28.60
N TYR A 94 9.93 14.23 -29.86
CA TYR A 94 11.13 13.49 -30.22
C TYR A 94 11.91 14.35 -31.23
N GLN A 95 13.05 14.88 -30.78
CA GLN A 95 14.15 15.38 -31.60
C GLN A 95 15.37 14.56 -31.22
#